data_AF-A0A136Q8N8-F1
#
_entry.id   AF-A0A136Q8N8-F1
#
_cell.length_a   1.000
_cell.length_b   1.000
_cell.length_c   1.000
_cell.angle_alpha   90.00
_cell.angle_beta   90.00
_cell.angle_gamma   90.00
#
_symmetry.space_group_name_H-M   'P 1'
#
loop_
_entity.id
_entity.type
_entity.pdbx_description
1 polymer ?
#
loop_
_entity_poly.entity_id
_entity_poly.type
_entity_poly.pdbx_seq_one_letter_code
_entity_poly.pdbx_strand_id
1 'polypeptide(L)'
;MKFSEKEFGKYVLDYMVCLYEAQKQGDAETPTLFGFWRWLDERKQCSFHTVRRCFDEYWADMKKEFNELRADLLVNGGAKGVYNVTMVIFALKNWCGWKDRKEQSVEVSGNMSLESKLKALEGDKF
;
A
#
# COMPACT_ATOMS: atom_id res chain seq x y z
N MET A 1 2.27 -11.76 -24.00
CA MET A 1 2.28 -10.77 -22.90
C MET A 1 3.42 -9.79 -23.15
N LYS A 2 3.26 -8.48 -22.88
CA LYS A 2 4.24 -7.45 -23.27
C LYS A 2 5.52 -7.44 -22.41
N PHE A 3 5.50 -8.12 -21.27
CA PHE A 3 6.61 -8.22 -20.32
C PHE A 3 6.76 -9.68 -19.89
N SER A 4 7.98 -10.06 -19.50
CA SER A 4 8.17 -11.21 -18.60
C SER A 4 7.98 -10.77 -17.15
N GLU A 5 7.71 -11.71 -16.24
CA GLU A 5 7.55 -11.43 -14.81
C GLU A 5 8.79 -10.75 -14.24
N LYS A 6 9.97 -11.35 -14.50
CA LYS A 6 11.26 -10.82 -14.06
C LYS A 6 11.51 -9.39 -14.57
N GLU A 7 11.14 -9.12 -15.82
CA GLU A 7 11.30 -7.79 -16.40
C GLU A 7 10.35 -6.78 -15.74
N PHE A 8 9.08 -7.14 -15.52
CA PHE A 8 8.12 -6.27 -14.88
C PHE A 8 8.48 -5.99 -13.41
N GLY A 9 8.97 -7.00 -12.68
CA GLY A 9 9.47 -6.86 -11.32
C GLY A 9 10.67 -5.92 -11.24
N LYS A 10 11.59 -5.99 -12.21
CA LYS A 10 12.69 -5.02 -12.31
C LYS A 10 12.15 -3.60 -12.47
N TYR A 11 11.12 -3.39 -13.30
CA TYR A 11 10.51 -2.06 -13.46
C TYR A 11 9.84 -1.53 -12.21
N VAL A 12 9.17 -2.39 -11.45
CA VAL A 12 8.63 -2.02 -10.13
C VAL A 12 9.76 -1.54 -9.21
N LEU A 13 10.83 -2.32 -9.10
CA LEU A 13 11.96 -1.96 -8.24
C LEU A 13 12.65 -0.66 -8.68
N ASP A 14 12.95 -0.53 -9.97
CA ASP A 14 13.58 0.66 -10.54
C ASP A 14 12.74 1.92 -10.25
N TYR A 15 11.41 1.83 -10.40
CA TYR A 15 10.50 2.93 -10.10
C TYR A 15 10.53 3.33 -8.61
N MET A 16 10.49 2.35 -7.71
CA MET A 16 10.56 2.62 -6.26
C MET A 16 11.89 3.26 -5.86
N VAL A 17 13.00 2.84 -6.47
CA VAL A 17 14.32 3.45 -6.24
C VAL A 17 14.36 4.89 -6.77
N CYS A 18 13.78 5.16 -7.94
CA CYS A 18 13.67 6.52 -8.46
C CYS A 18 12.95 7.44 -7.47
N LEU A 19 11.81 6.99 -6.92
CA LEU A 19 11.05 7.76 -5.94
C LEU A 19 11.82 7.96 -4.63
N TYR A 20 12.51 6.93 -4.14
CA TYR A 20 13.33 7.03 -2.94
C TYR A 20 14.41 8.11 -3.07
N GLU A 21 15.12 8.14 -4.20
CA GLU A 21 16.15 9.14 -4.44
C GLU A 21 15.58 10.55 -4.63
N ALA A 22 14.40 10.67 -5.25
CA ALA A 22 13.68 11.95 -5.35
C ALA A 22 13.26 12.47 -3.96
N GLN A 23 12.73 11.60 -3.10
CA GLN A 23 12.40 11.94 -1.71
C GLN A 23 13.61 12.43 -0.91
N LYS A 24 14.80 11.82 -1.11
CA LYS A 24 16.04 12.28 -0.46
C LYS A 24 16.44 13.70 -0.88
N GLN A 25 16.00 14.14 -2.05
CA GLN A 25 16.25 15.48 -2.58
C GLN A 25 15.15 16.48 -2.20
N GLY A 26 14.13 16.05 -1.45
CA GLY A 26 13.00 16.88 -1.01
C GLY A 26 11.84 16.93 -1.99
N ASP A 27 11.82 16.09 -3.03
CA ASP A 27 10.70 15.97 -3.95
C ASP A 27 9.56 15.11 -3.34
N ALA A 28 8.32 15.46 -3.66
CA ALA A 28 7.11 15.00 -3.01
C ALA A 28 6.19 14.15 -3.92
N GLU A 29 6.72 13.48 -4.94
CA GLU A 29 5.89 12.57 -5.74
C GLU A 29 5.48 11.33 -4.93
N THR A 30 4.18 11.05 -4.89
CA THR A 30 3.64 9.89 -4.17
C THR A 30 3.67 8.64 -5.07
N PRO A 31 4.07 7.46 -4.55
CA PRO A 31 4.10 6.17 -5.28
C PRO A 31 2.72 5.66 -5.70
N THR A 32 2.11 6.25 -6.72
CA THR A 32 0.79 5.83 -7.23
C THR A 32 0.93 4.84 -8.39
N LEU A 33 -0.10 4.00 -8.61
CA LEU A 33 -0.14 3.15 -9.81
C LEU A 33 -0.15 3.96 -11.10
N PHE A 34 -0.77 5.14 -11.09
CA PHE A 34 -0.75 6.07 -12.22
C PHE A 34 0.66 6.59 -12.50
N GLY A 35 1.37 7.02 -11.45
CA GLY A 35 2.77 7.46 -11.55
C GLY A 35 3.68 6.35 -12.07
N PHE A 36 3.53 5.12 -11.56
CA PHE A 36 4.26 3.97 -12.08
C PHE A 36 3.98 3.73 -13.56
N TRP A 37 2.71 3.74 -13.97
CA TRP A 37 2.35 3.58 -15.37
C TRP A 37 2.96 4.69 -16.24
N ARG A 38 2.86 5.96 -15.82
CA ARG A 38 3.41 7.08 -16.58
C ARG A 38 4.91 6.94 -16.76
N TRP A 39 5.63 6.59 -15.70
CA TRP A 39 7.06 6.29 -15.73
C TRP A 39 7.39 5.12 -16.67
N LEU A 40 6.58 4.06 -16.67
CA LEU A 40 6.81 2.88 -17.52
C LEU A 40 6.46 3.15 -18.99
N ASP A 41 5.43 3.95 -19.26
CA ASP A 41 4.97 4.30 -20.60
C ASP A 41 6.07 5.01 -21.41
N GLU A 42 6.81 5.92 -20.78
CA GLU A 42 7.94 6.62 -21.41
C GLU A 42 9.06 5.66 -21.86
N ARG A 43 9.12 4.46 -21.27
CA ARG A 43 10.16 3.45 -21.53
C ARG A 43 9.69 2.31 -22.42
N LYS A 44 8.40 1.98 -22.36
CA LYS A 44 7.83 0.75 -22.95
C LYS A 44 6.55 0.96 -23.75
N GLN A 45 6.07 2.20 -23.84
CA GLN A 45 4.87 2.61 -24.58
C GLN A 45 3.70 1.67 -24.28
N CYS A 46 3.31 1.57 -23.02
CA CYS A 46 2.34 0.59 -22.57
C CYS A 46 1.10 1.28 -22.01
N SER A 47 -0.07 0.69 -22.23
CA SER A 47 -1.32 1.25 -21.71
C SER A 47 -1.46 1.00 -20.21
N PHE A 48 -2.18 1.89 -19.52
CA PHE A 48 -2.50 1.72 -18.10
C PHE A 48 -3.22 0.39 -17.83
N HIS A 49 -4.07 -0.03 -18.77
CA HIS A 49 -4.76 -1.32 -18.71
C HIS A 49 -3.76 -2.50 -18.69
N THR A 50 -2.67 -2.44 -19.46
CA THR A 50 -1.63 -3.47 -19.43
C THR A 50 -1.01 -3.59 -18.03
N VAL A 51 -0.65 -2.46 -17.41
CA VAL A 51 -0.08 -2.43 -16.06
C VAL A 51 -1.03 -3.02 -15.04
N ARG A 52 -2.33 -2.67 -15.11
CA ARG A 52 -3.34 -3.24 -14.23
C ARG A 52 -3.46 -4.75 -14.39
N ARG A 53 -3.49 -5.27 -15.62
CA ARG A 53 -3.54 -6.72 -15.85
C ARG A 53 -2.31 -7.44 -15.31
N CYS A 54 -1.12 -6.84 -15.43
CA CYS A 54 0.09 -7.39 -14.82
C CYS A 54 -0.08 -7.59 -13.31
N PHE A 55 -0.61 -6.61 -12.59
CA PHE A 55 -0.81 -6.69 -11.14
C PHE A 55 -2.04 -7.50 -10.70
N ASP A 56 -3.14 -7.41 -11.44
CA ASP A 56 -4.45 -7.94 -11.01
C ASP A 56 -4.68 -9.37 -11.53
N GLU A 57 -4.13 -9.74 -12.69
CA GLU A 57 -4.41 -11.02 -13.36
C GLU A 57 -3.18 -11.94 -13.43
N TYR A 58 -2.01 -11.39 -13.76
CA TYR A 58 -0.85 -12.23 -14.09
C TYR A 58 0.09 -12.47 -12.91
N TRP A 59 0.37 -11.43 -12.12
CA TRP A 59 1.39 -11.45 -11.07
C TRP A 59 0.89 -10.75 -9.79
N ALA A 60 -0.14 -11.35 -9.17
CA ALA A 60 -0.75 -10.81 -7.95
C ALA A 60 0.25 -10.67 -6.78
N ASP A 61 1.23 -11.57 -6.67
CA ASP A 61 2.29 -11.48 -5.66
C ASP A 61 3.14 -10.23 -5.86
N MET A 62 3.38 -9.82 -7.10
CA MET A 62 4.10 -8.59 -7.39
C MET A 62 3.30 -7.33 -7.03
N LYS A 63 1.96 -7.40 -7.06
CA LYS A 63 1.11 -6.31 -6.53
C LYS A 63 1.28 -6.18 -5.02
N LYS A 64 1.42 -7.30 -4.31
CA LYS A 64 1.69 -7.32 -2.89
C LYS A 64 3.05 -6.69 -2.59
N GLU A 65 4.11 -7.12 -3.28
CA GLU A 65 5.45 -6.53 -3.15
C GLU A 65 5.47 -5.02 -3.47
N PHE A 66 4.79 -4.60 -4.54
CA PHE A 66 4.62 -3.19 -4.87
C PHE A 66 3.98 -2.41 -3.71
N ASN A 67 2.94 -2.97 -3.08
CA ASN A 67 2.26 -2.32 -1.97
C ASN A 67 3.12 -2.27 -0.70
N GLU A 68 3.97 -3.28 -0.46
CA GLU A 68 4.92 -3.33 0.65
C GLU A 68 6.01 -2.25 0.48
N LEU A 69 6.68 -2.22 -0.68
CA LEU A 69 7.67 -1.19 -1.01
C LEU A 69 7.06 0.22 -0.95
N ARG A 70 5.83 0.36 -1.44
CA ARG A 70 5.08 1.61 -1.34
C ARG A 70 4.84 2.05 0.10
N ALA A 71 4.50 1.11 0.99
CA ALA A 71 4.28 1.43 2.40
C ALA A 71 5.54 2.00 3.04
N ASP A 72 6.69 1.39 2.77
CA ASP A 72 7.99 1.84 3.29
C ASP A 72 8.34 3.25 2.79
N LEU A 73 8.15 3.53 1.49
CA LEU A 73 8.36 4.87 0.93
C LEU A 73 7.46 5.92 1.56
N LEU A 74 6.17 5.60 1.76
CA LEU A 74 5.20 6.51 2.37
C LEU A 74 5.58 6.82 3.83
N VAL A 75 5.94 5.80 4.60
CA VAL A 75 6.38 5.97 5.99
C VAL A 75 7.66 6.79 6.06
N ASN A 76 8.64 6.50 5.21
CA ASN A 76 9.91 7.23 5.15
C ASN A 76 9.70 8.71 4.78
N GLY A 77 8.93 8.97 3.72
CA GLY A 77 8.60 10.33 3.30
C GLY A 77 7.79 11.10 4.34
N GLY A 78 6.85 10.43 5.02
CA GLY A 78 6.10 11.01 6.14
C GLY A 78 6.99 11.36 7.34
N ALA A 79 7.89 10.44 7.74
CA ALA A 79 8.80 10.65 8.85
C ALA A 79 9.81 11.79 8.60
N LYS A 80 10.18 12.03 7.33
CA LYS A 80 11.05 13.14 6.92
C LYS A 80 10.29 14.46 6.71
N GLY A 81 8.96 14.47 6.83
CA GLY A 81 8.13 15.65 6.57
C GLY A 81 7.98 16.01 5.08
N VAL A 82 8.41 15.13 4.17
CA VAL A 82 8.22 15.30 2.71
C VAL A 82 6.75 15.14 2.34
N TYR A 83 6.06 14.23 3.04
CA TYR A 83 4.63 13.99 2.85
C TYR A 83 3.80 14.47 4.03
N ASN A 84 2.58 14.90 3.73
CA ASN A 84 1.59 15.15 4.77
C ASN A 84 1.24 13.83 5.49
N VAL A 85 1.42 13.81 6.82
CA VAL A 85 1.25 12.61 7.65
C VAL A 85 -0.17 12.04 7.57
N THR A 86 -1.20 12.89 7.53
CA THR A 86 -2.59 12.45 7.41
C THR A 86 -2.83 11.73 6.08
N MET A 87 -2.28 12.25 4.99
CA MET A 87 -2.36 11.62 3.67
C MET A 87 -1.58 10.30 3.63
N VAL A 88 -0.42 10.22 4.28
CA VAL A 88 0.35 8.97 4.41
C VAL A 88 -0.48 7.90 5.12
N ILE A 89 -1.09 8.22 6.27
CA ILE A 89 -1.94 7.28 7.00
C ILE A 89 -3.13 6.82 6.14
N PHE A 90 -3.77 7.75 5.43
CA PHE A 90 -4.89 7.43 4.54
C PHE A 90 -4.45 6.48 3.40
N ALA A 91 -3.31 6.75 2.78
CA ALA A 91 -2.74 5.92 1.73
C ALA A 91 -2.34 4.52 2.24
N LEU A 92 -1.72 4.43 3.42
CA LEU A 92 -1.35 3.15 4.04
C LEU A 92 -2.59 2.26 4.28
N LYS A 93 -3.68 2.84 4.78
CA LYS A 93 -4.93 2.11 5.01
C LYS A 93 -5.59 1.64 3.71
N ASN A 94 -5.78 2.56 2.77
CA ASN A 94 -6.56 2.28 1.57
C ASN A 94 -5.79 1.52 0.49
N TRP A 95 -4.48 1.74 0.40
CA TRP A 95 -3.67 1.16 -0.67
C TRP A 95 -2.79 0.01 -0.19
N CYS A 96 -2.26 0.08 1.03
CA CYS A 96 -1.34 -0.93 1.58
C CYS A 96 -2.00 -1.87 2.59
N GLY A 97 -3.31 -1.76 2.81
CA GLY A 97 -4.06 -2.67 3.67
C GLY A 97 -3.74 -2.56 5.15
N TRP A 98 -3.12 -1.46 5.59
CA TRP A 98 -2.91 -1.21 7.02
C TRP A 98 -4.26 -1.08 7.74
N LYS A 99 -4.34 -1.69 8.91
CA LYS A 99 -5.52 -1.61 9.78
C LYS A 99 -5.09 -1.15 11.15
N ASP A 100 -5.86 -0.26 11.74
CA ASP A 100 -5.67 0.07 13.15
C ASP A 100 -5.94 -1.19 13.97
N ARG A 101 -5.05 -1.51 14.90
CA ARG A 101 -5.36 -2.51 15.93
C ARG A 101 -6.33 -1.86 16.90
N LYS A 102 -7.55 -2.38 16.96
CA LYS A 102 -8.51 -2.06 18.02
C LYS A 102 -8.30 -3.06 19.15
N GLU A 103 -7.61 -2.65 20.20
CA GLU A 103 -7.65 -3.36 21.47
C GLU A 103 -8.86 -2.86 22.25
N GLN A 104 -9.81 -3.76 22.53
CA GLN A 104 -10.97 -3.46 23.37
C GLN A 104 -10.74 -4.11 24.74
N SER A 105 -10.66 -3.30 25.80
CA SER A 105 -10.68 -3.81 27.16
C SER A 105 -12.11 -4.24 27.51
N VAL A 106 -12.28 -5.54 27.79
CA VAL A 106 -13.55 -6.07 28.27
C VAL A 106 -13.50 -6.14 29.80
N GLU A 107 -14.17 -5.21 30.47
CA GLU A 107 -14.36 -5.31 31.93
C GLU A 107 -15.42 -6.36 32.24
N VAL A 108 -15.02 -7.40 32.98
CA VAL A 108 -15.91 -8.46 33.45
C VAL A 108 -16.44 -8.08 34.83
N SER A 109 -17.40 -7.16 34.89
CA SER A 109 -18.24 -6.96 36.08
C SER A 109 -19.63 -7.59 35.88
N GLY A 110 -20.16 -8.19 36.95
CA GLY A 110 -21.47 -8.87 36.99
C GLY A 110 -21.43 -10.38 36.67
N ASN A 111 -22.60 -11.03 36.72
CA ASN A 111 -22.76 -12.49 36.52
C ASN A 111 -22.72 -12.95 35.04
N MET A 112 -22.31 -12.09 34.11
CA MET A 112 -22.25 -12.46 32.69
C MET A 112 -20.93 -13.14 32.35
N SER A 113 -20.99 -14.26 31.64
CA SER A 113 -19.80 -14.96 31.16
C SER A 113 -19.06 -14.13 30.10
N LEU A 114 -17.73 -14.31 30.02
CA LEU A 114 -16.88 -13.71 28.98
C LEU A 114 -17.43 -13.98 27.58
N GLU A 115 -17.88 -15.20 27.33
CA GLU A 115 -18.39 -15.65 26.02
C GLU A 115 -19.58 -14.82 25.55
N SER A 116 -20.46 -14.43 26.48
CA SER A 116 -21.63 -13.60 26.17
C SER A 116 -21.23 -12.17 25.80
N LYS A 117 -20.20 -11.62 26.45
CA LYS A 117 -19.66 -10.28 26.15
C LYS A 117 -18.90 -10.24 24.82
N LEU A 118 -18.09 -11.28 24.53
CA LEU A 118 -17.38 -11.42 23.25
C LEU A 118 -18.35 -11.50 22.07
N LYS A 119 -19.42 -12.29 22.19
CA LYS A 119 -20.41 -12.45 21.12
C LYS A 119 -21.17 -11.16 20.80
N ALA A 120 -21.37 -10.28 21.78
CA ALA A 120 -21.98 -8.97 21.57
C ALA A 120 -21.05 -8.02 20.79
N LEU A 121 -19.74 -8.08 21.03
CA LEU A 121 -18.74 -7.25 20.34
C LEU A 121 -18.50 -7.69 18.89
N GLU A 122 -18.66 -8.98 18.57
CA GLU A 122 -18.53 -9.49 17.21
C GLU A 122 -19.68 -9.06 16.27
N GLY A 123 -20.81 -8.63 16.84
CA GLY A 123 -22.01 -8.21 16.10
C GLY A 123 -21.93 -6.80 15.50
N ASP A 124 -21.11 -5.92 16.09
CA ASP A 124 -20.89 -4.54 15.61
C ASP A 124 -19.76 -4.50 14.58
N LYS A 125 -20.03 -4.97 13.36
CA LYS A 125 -19.15 -4.73 12.21
C LYS A 125 -19.60 -3.47 11.48
N PHE A 126 -18.80 -2.41 11.62
CA PHE A 126 -18.80 -1.22 10.75
C PHE A 126 -18.13 -1.52 9.41
#